data_AF-A0AAQ0HEK1-F1
#
_entry.id   AF-A0AAQ0HEK1-F1
#
_cell.length_a   1.000
_cell.length_b   1.000
_cell.length_c   1.000
_cell.angle_alpha   90.00
_cell.angle_beta   90.00
_cell.angle_gamma   90.00
#
_symmetry.space_group_name_H-M   'P 1'
#
loop_
_entity.id
_entity.type
_entity.pdbx_description
1 polymer ?
#
loop_
_entity_poly.entity_id
_entity_poly.type
_entity_poly.pdbx_seq_one_letter_code
_entity_poly.pdbx_strand_id
1 'polypeptide(L)' 'MTLVRFDAAYHGLFKCNLRRISDYPALSAYQARILAIPGVRDTVSIDHIKRGYYSIKALNPTGIIPVGPALPTALAA' A
#
# COMPACT_ATOMS: atom_id res chain seq x y z
N MET A 1 -7.40 -0.30 7.86
CA MET A 1 -6.07 0.24 7.50
C MET A 1 -5.13 -0.76 6.80
N THR A 2 -5.38 -2.07 6.79
CA THR A 2 -4.49 -3.06 6.14
C THR A 2 -4.44 -2.93 4.61
N LEU A 3 -5.59 -2.82 3.94
CA LEU A 3 -5.67 -2.84 2.46
C LEU A 3 -4.83 -1.75 1.80
N VAL A 4 -4.88 -0.53 2.33
CA VAL A 4 -4.14 0.64 1.82
C VAL A 4 -2.62 0.49 1.85
N ARG A 5 -2.08 -0.44 2.66
CA ARG A 5 -0.65 -0.73 2.76
C ARG A 5 -0.25 -1.96 1.95
N PHE A 6 -1.22 -2.75 1.49
CA PHE A 6 -0.98 -4.09 0.98
C PHE A 6 -0.12 -4.07 -0.27
N ASP A 7 -0.55 -3.35 -1.31
CA ASP A 7 0.18 -3.32 -2.58
C ASP A 7 1.50 -2.58 -2.45
N ALA A 8 1.54 -1.50 -1.65
CA ALA A 8 2.72 -0.67 -1.47
C ALA A 8 3.83 -1.33 -0.63
N ALA A 9 3.48 -2.19 0.33
CA ALA A 9 4.43 -2.77 1.27
C ALA A 9 4.27 -4.29 1.44
N TYR A 10 3.10 -4.79 1.85
CA TYR A 10 2.94 -6.19 2.28
C TYR A 10 3.17 -7.20 1.16
N HIS A 11 2.67 -6.90 -0.03
CA HIS A 11 2.81 -7.76 -1.20
C HIS A 11 4.30 -8.04 -1.50
N GLY A 12 5.14 -7.01 -1.45
CA GLY A 12 6.58 -7.13 -1.66
C GLY A 12 7.34 -7.57 -0.42
N LEU A 13 7.42 -6.69 0.59
CA LEU A 13 8.27 -6.84 1.76
C LEU A 13 7.95 -8.11 2.56
N PHE A 14 6.66 -8.40 2.75
CA PHE A 14 6.20 -9.56 3.52
C PHE A 14 5.90 -10.78 2.65
N LYS A 15 6.12 -10.68 1.32
CA LYS A 15 5.91 -11.77 0.36
C LYS A 15 4.46 -12.28 0.34
N CYS A 16 3.48 -11.42 0.65
CA CYS A 16 2.06 -11.72 0.51
C CYS A 16 1.63 -11.58 -0.95
N ASN A 17 2.23 -12.36 -1.84
CA ASN A 17 2.33 -12.04 -3.27
C ASN A 17 1.52 -12.96 -4.21
N LEU A 18 0.44 -13.59 -3.74
CA LEU A 18 -0.45 -14.34 -4.63
C LEU A 18 -1.07 -13.41 -5.68
N ARG A 19 -1.62 -12.28 -5.23
CA ARG A 19 -2.21 -11.20 -6.03
C ARG A 19 -2.21 -9.91 -5.21
N ARG A 20 -2.23 -8.76 -5.89
CA ARG A 20 -2.41 -7.44 -5.28
C ARG A 20 -3.88 -7.15 -5.02
N ILE A 21 -4.18 -6.17 -4.17
CA ILE A 21 -5.53 -5.62 -4.00
C ILE A 21 -6.07 -5.08 -5.32
N SER A 22 -5.21 -4.46 -6.15
CA SER A 22 -5.55 -4.02 -7.49
C SER A 22 -6.11 -5.13 -8.39
N ASP A 23 -5.74 -6.38 -8.14
CA ASP A 23 -6.15 -7.54 -8.94
C ASP A 23 -7.47 -8.15 -8.45
N TYR A 24 -8.06 -7.61 -7.37
CA TYR A 24 -9.35 -8.02 -6.80
C TYR A 24 -10.38 -6.87 -6.89
N PRO A 25 -11.30 -6.88 -7.87
CA PRO A 25 -12.22 -5.77 -8.12
C PRO A 25 -13.08 -5.40 -6.90
N ALA A 26 -13.60 -6.38 -6.17
CA ALA A 26 -14.43 -6.14 -4.99
C ALA A 26 -13.65 -5.49 -3.83
N LEU A 27 -12.40 -5.91 -3.60
CA LEU A 27 -11.54 -5.33 -2.56
C LEU A 27 -11.05 -3.94 -2.93
N SER A 28 -10.68 -3.73 -4.20
CA SER A 28 -10.33 -2.42 -4.74
C SER A 28 -11.50 -1.43 -4.60
N ALA A 29 -12.71 -1.84 -4.96
CA ALA A 29 -13.91 -1.03 -4.79
C ALA A 29 -14.21 -0.74 -3.32
N TYR A 30 -14.06 -1.72 -2.44
CA TYR A 30 -14.22 -1.53 -1.00
C TYR A 30 -13.21 -0.52 -0.44
N GLN A 31 -11.93 -0.66 -0.79
CA GLN A 31 -10.89 0.28 -0.39
C GLN A 31 -11.20 1.70 -0.88
N ALA A 32 -11.63 1.87 -2.13
CA ALA A 32 -12.00 3.17 -2.68
C ALA A 32 -13.17 3.80 -1.90
N ARG A 33 -14.20 3.02 -1.53
CA ARG A 33 -15.32 3.52 -0.71
C ARG A 33 -14.86 4.01 0.67
N ILE A 34 -13.94 3.29 1.31
CA ILE A 34 -13.40 3.70 2.62
C ILE A 34 -12.59 4.99 2.49
N LEU A 35 -11.77 5.12 1.45
CA LEU A 35 -10.98 6.33 1.22
C LEU A 35 -11.84 7.55 0.86
N ALA A 36 -13.04 7.33 0.30
CA ALA A 36 -14.00 8.38 -0.01
C ALA A 36 -14.76 8.91 1.22
N ILE A 37 -14.64 8.26 2.40
CA ILE A 37 -15.18 8.82 3.64
C ILE A 37 -14.45 10.14 3.96
N PRO A 38 -15.18 11.24 4.25
CA PRO A 38 -14.57 12.54 4.52
C PRO A 38 -13.44 12.46 5.56
N GLY A 39 -12.29 13.03 5.23
CA GLY A 39 -11.09 13.05 6.08
C GLY A 39 -10.26 11.77 6.10
N VAL A 40 -10.73 10.62 5.60
CA VAL A 40 -9.97 9.37 5.65
C VAL A 40 -8.77 9.39 4.71
N ARG A 41 -8.94 9.88 3.46
CA ARG A 41 -7.84 9.98 2.49
C ARG A 41 -6.66 10.80 3.02
N ASP A 42 -6.95 11.88 3.75
CA ASP A 42 -5.96 12.80 4.31
C ASP A 42 -5.07 12.15 5.38
N THR A 43 -5.56 11.07 6.00
CA THR A 43 -4.77 10.29 6.98
C THR A 43 -3.78 9.31 6.35
N VAL A 44 -3.79 9.16 5.02
CA VAL A 44 -3.01 8.14 4.32
C VAL A 44 -1.86 8.77 3.52
N SER A 45 -0.64 8.53 3.95
CA SER A 45 0.57 8.82 3.17
C SER A 45 1.26 7.52 2.74
N ILE A 46 1.23 7.22 1.44
CA ILE A 46 1.92 6.07 0.84
C ILE A 46 3.43 6.17 1.06
N ASP A 47 3.96 7.36 0.90
CA ASP A 47 5.36 7.70 1.13
C ASP A 47 5.82 7.33 2.54
N HIS A 48 5.04 7.75 3.54
CA HIS A 48 5.31 7.40 4.93
C HIS A 48 5.19 5.89 5.16
N ILE A 49 4.17 5.24 4.60
CA ILE A 49 3.99 3.79 4.67
C ILE A 49 5.22 3.05 4.13
N LYS A 50 5.67 3.38 2.92
CA LYS A 50 6.81 2.71 2.27
C LYS A 50 8.10 2.94 3.05
N ARG A 51 8.40 4.18 3.47
CA ARG A 51 9.57 4.47 4.32
C ARG A 51 9.54 3.67 5.62
N GLY A 52 8.38 3.61 6.28
CA GLY A 52 8.21 2.85 7.53
C GLY A 52 8.53 1.37 7.34
N TYR A 53 7.87 0.70 6.39
CA TYR A 53 8.04 -0.74 6.20
C TYR A 53 9.41 -1.13 5.63
N TYR A 54 9.88 -0.46 4.58
CA TYR A 54 11.16 -0.80 3.96
C TYR A 54 12.38 -0.40 4.82
N SER A 55 12.17 0.27 5.96
CA SER A 55 13.22 0.49 6.96
C SER A 55 13.51 -0.73 7.85
N ILE A 56 12.65 -1.76 7.84
CA ILE A 56 12.82 -2.96 8.67
C ILE A 56 14.05 -3.75 8.20
N LYS A 57 15.19 -3.56 8.87
CA LYS A 57 16.49 -4.13 8.48
C LYS A 57 16.51 -5.65 8.37
N ALA A 58 15.78 -6.35 9.24
CA ALA A 58 15.68 -7.81 9.19
C ALA A 58 15.04 -8.33 7.90
N LEU A 59 14.20 -7.50 7.24
CA LEU A 59 13.48 -7.87 6.02
C LEU A 59 14.03 -7.18 4.77
N ASN A 60 14.60 -5.98 4.92
CA ASN A 60 15.20 -5.19 3.85
C ASN A 60 16.56 -4.60 4.28
N PRO A 61 17.64 -5.40 4.29
CA PRO A 61 18.95 -4.94 4.76
C PRO A 61 19.50 -3.75 3.98
N THR A 62 19.27 -3.73 2.67
CA THR A 62 19.73 -2.69 1.74
C THR A 62 19.04 -1.34 1.98
N GLY A 63 17.86 -1.34 2.61
CA GLY A 63 17.07 -0.13 2.83
C GLY A 63 16.50 0.49 1.54
N ILE A 64 16.59 -0.21 0.40
CA ILE A 64 16.05 0.28 -0.87
C ILE A 64 14.52 0.33 -0.75
N ILE A 65 13.94 1.47 -1.09
CA ILE A 65 12.50 1.66 -1.15
C ILE A 65 12.10 1.55 -2.63
N PRO A 66 11.29 0.57 -3.03
CA PRO A 66 10.90 0.42 -4.43
C PRO A 66 10.08 1.63 -4.89
N VAL A 67 10.20 2.02 -6.15
CA VAL A 67 9.38 3.10 -6.74
C VAL A 67 7.93 2.67 -6.92
N GLY A 68 7.71 1.44 -7.40
CA GLY A 68 6.38 0.87 -7.59
C GLY A 68 5.68 0.43 -6.29
N PRO A 69 4.53 -0.26 -6.41
CA PRO A 69 3.77 -0.45 -7.65
C PRO A 69 3.08 0.84 -8.11
N ALA A 70 2.59 0.86 -9.35
CA ALA A 70 1.62 1.87 -9.78
C ALA A 70 0.36 1.73 -8.91
N LEU A 71 -0.08 2.84 -8.31
CA LEU A 71 -1.19 2.82 -7.37
C LEU A 71 -2.52 3.13 -8.04
N PRO A 72 -3.64 2.58 -7.54
CA PRO A 72 -4.97 2.96 -7.99
C PRO A 72 -5.22 4.45 -7.79
N THR A 73 -6.05 5.07 -8.62
CA THR A 73 -6.40 6.51 -8.53
C THR A 73 -6.84 6.94 -7.13
N ALA A 74 -7.56 6.08 -6.39
CA ALA A 74 -7.99 6.38 -5.02
C ALA A 74 -6.83 6.54 -4.01
N LEU A 75 -5.64 6.04 -4.34
CA LEU A 75 -4.41 6.15 -3.54
C LEU A 75 -3.35 7.03 -4.20
N ALA A 76 -3.50 7.37 -5.47
CA ALA A 76 -2.65 8.34 -6.13
C ALA A 76 -2.84 9.69 -5.42
N ALA A 77 -1.72 10.36 -5.14
CA ALA A 77 -1.70 11.69 -4.57
C ALA A 77 -2.15 12.73 -5.61
#